data_AF-A0A2W4TAD6-F1
#
_entry.id   AF-A0A2W4TAD6-F1
#
_cell.length_a   1.000
_cell.length_b   1.000
_cell.length_c   1.000
_cell.angle_alpha   90.00
_cell.angle_beta   90.00
_cell.angle_gamma   90.00
#
_symmetry.space_group_name_H-M   'P 1'
#
loop_
_entity.id
_entity.type
_entity.pdbx_description
1 polymer ?
#
loop_
_entity_poly.entity_id
_entity_poly.type
_entity_poly.pdbx_seq_one_letter_code
_entity_poly.pdbx_strand_id
1 'polypeptide(L)'
;MAHQKAAGPDGQQPEALATFAASARNDARKPEDIGLTATPETAPLATPSQKKAEAATKVLREGVLERDQGADEAVDALPDRTRDR
;
A
#
# COMPACT_ATOMS: atom_id res chain seq x y z
N MET A 1 0.76 -25.18 12.86
CA MET A 1 0.50 -24.16 13.90
C MET A 1 0.81 -22.80 13.28
N ALA A 2 -0.21 -22.00 12.98
CA ALA A 2 -0.03 -20.71 12.29
C ALA A 2 0.58 -19.68 13.25
N HIS A 3 1.69 -19.07 12.85
CA HIS A 3 2.34 -17.99 13.59
C HIS A 3 1.45 -16.74 13.57
N GLN A 4 0.83 -16.41 14.71
CA GLN A 4 0.15 -15.13 14.91
C GLN A 4 1.22 -14.02 14.91
N LYS A 5 1.19 -13.17 13.89
CA LYS A 5 2.11 -12.04 13.74
C LYS A 5 1.65 -10.92 14.68
N ALA A 6 2.51 -10.56 15.63
CA ALA A 6 2.28 -9.51 16.62
C ALA A 6 2.00 -8.15 15.96
N ALA A 7 1.13 -7.40 16.59
CA ALA A 7 0.62 -6.12 16.13
C ALA A 7 1.20 -5.00 16.97
N GLY A 8 1.82 -3.96 16.39
CA GLY A 8 2.36 -2.85 17.19
C GLY A 8 3.40 -3.25 18.27
N PRO A 9 3.85 -2.29 19.11
CA PRO A 9 5.02 -2.49 19.98
C PRO A 9 4.85 -3.58 21.05
N ASP A 10 3.62 -4.06 21.28
CA ASP A 10 3.26 -5.06 22.31
C ASP A 10 2.15 -6.06 21.88
N GLY A 11 1.88 -6.24 20.58
CA GLY A 11 0.77 -7.10 20.13
C GLY A 11 -0.60 -6.40 19.97
N GLN A 12 -0.68 -5.08 20.07
CA GLN A 12 -1.86 -4.25 19.80
C GLN A 12 -2.21 -4.12 18.30
N GLN A 13 -3.38 -4.68 17.91
CA GLN A 13 -4.07 -4.47 16.63
C GLN A 13 -5.16 -3.40 16.83
N PRO A 14 -4.85 -2.09 16.78
CA PRO A 14 -5.85 -1.04 17.03
C PRO A 14 -7.03 -1.11 16.04
N GLU A 15 -6.80 -1.55 14.80
CA GLU A 15 -7.84 -1.75 13.79
C GLU A 15 -8.76 -2.93 14.13
N ALA A 16 -8.21 -4.01 14.69
CA ALA A 16 -9.01 -5.15 15.14
C ALA A 16 -9.87 -4.78 16.35
N LEU A 17 -9.35 -3.95 17.27
CA LEU A 17 -10.09 -3.42 18.41
C LEU A 17 -11.21 -2.47 17.97
N ALA A 18 -10.93 -1.58 17.01
CA ALA A 18 -11.93 -0.69 16.43
C ALA A 18 -13.04 -1.49 15.74
N THR A 19 -12.67 -2.52 14.99
CA THR A 19 -13.61 -3.44 14.33
C THR A 19 -14.47 -4.18 15.35
N PHE A 20 -13.86 -4.69 16.42
CA PHE A 20 -14.57 -5.38 17.51
C PHE A 20 -15.54 -4.46 18.26
N ALA A 21 -15.12 -3.23 18.58
CA ALA A 21 -15.99 -2.25 19.23
C ALA A 21 -17.17 -1.84 18.34
N ALA A 22 -16.95 -1.73 17.03
CA ALA A 22 -18.00 -1.41 16.08
C ALA A 22 -19.00 -2.57 15.89
N SER A 23 -18.51 -3.82 15.84
CA SER A 23 -19.39 -4.99 15.72
C SER A 23 -20.21 -5.26 16.98
N ALA A 24 -19.64 -5.01 18.17
CA ALA A 24 -20.37 -5.12 19.44
C ALA A 24 -21.58 -4.18 19.51
N ARG A 25 -21.55 -3.05 18.79
CA ARG A 25 -22.65 -2.09 18.69
C ARG A 25 -23.67 -2.43 17.59
N ASN A 26 -23.40 -3.43 16.77
CA ASN A 26 -24.20 -3.82 15.61
C ASN A 26 -24.53 -5.33 15.66
N ASP A 27 -25.16 -5.80 16.73
CA ASP A 27 -25.60 -7.19 16.92
C ASP A 27 -24.50 -8.25 16.66
N ALA A 28 -23.26 -7.95 17.06
CA ALA A 28 -22.08 -8.76 16.79
C ALA A 28 -21.78 -9.01 15.29
N ARG A 29 -22.38 -8.23 14.39
CA ARG A 29 -22.08 -8.21 12.97
C ARG A 29 -21.05 -7.13 12.67
N LYS A 30 -20.05 -7.50 11.88
CA LYS A 30 -19.08 -6.54 11.36
C LYS A 30 -19.82 -5.57 10.44
N PRO A 31 -19.70 -4.24 10.64
CA PRO A 31 -20.23 -3.27 9.70
C PRO A 31 -19.64 -3.49 8.30
N GLU A 32 -20.45 -3.42 7.25
CA GLU A 32 -20.03 -3.71 5.87
C GLU A 32 -18.98 -2.72 5.34
N ASP A 33 -18.97 -1.52 5.90
CA ASP A 33 -18.06 -0.40 5.65
C ASP A 33 -16.70 -0.55 6.36
N ILE A 34 -16.57 -1.47 7.33
CA ILE A 34 -15.30 -1.76 8.01
C ILE A 34 -14.74 -3.06 7.46
N GLY A 35 -13.72 -3.01 6.60
CA GLY A 35 -13.12 -4.25 6.08
C GLY A 35 -11.96 -4.14 5.10
N LEU A 36 -11.73 -5.25 4.38
CA LEU A 36 -10.62 -5.43 3.44
C LEU A 36 -10.83 -4.70 2.11
N THR A 37 -11.99 -4.05 1.95
CA THR A 37 -12.29 -3.24 0.78
C THR A 37 -11.63 -1.88 0.95
N ALA A 38 -10.86 -1.46 -0.05
CA ALA A 38 -10.23 -0.16 -0.02
C ALA A 38 -11.28 0.96 -0.07
N THR A 39 -11.16 1.92 0.83
CA THR A 39 -11.93 3.17 0.83
C THR A 39 -11.36 4.12 -0.22
N PRO A 40 -12.05 5.21 -0.62
CA PRO A 40 -11.48 6.20 -1.53
C PRO A 40 -10.12 6.78 -1.07
N GLU A 41 -9.90 6.88 0.24
CA GLU A 41 -8.66 7.38 0.84
C GLU A 41 -7.51 6.35 0.83
N THR A 42 -7.85 5.06 0.78
CA THR A 42 -6.89 3.94 0.82
C THR A 42 -6.82 3.17 -0.49
N ALA A 43 -7.65 3.54 -1.47
CA ALA A 43 -7.70 2.95 -2.78
C ALA A 43 -6.36 3.17 -3.50
N PRO A 44 -5.86 2.16 -4.23
CA PRO A 44 -4.65 2.32 -5.01
C PRO A 44 -4.88 3.36 -6.11
N LEU A 45 -3.87 4.19 -6.34
CA LEU A 45 -3.86 5.09 -7.49
C LEU A 45 -3.71 4.27 -8.78
N ALA A 46 -4.64 4.45 -9.71
CA ALA A 46 -4.64 3.72 -10.96
C ALA A 46 -3.40 4.09 -11.79
N THR A 47 -2.52 3.11 -12.03
CA THR A 47 -1.33 3.28 -12.86
C THR A 47 -1.19 2.12 -13.83
N PRO A 48 -1.02 2.38 -15.14
CA PRO A 48 -0.78 1.33 -16.12
C PRO A 48 0.49 0.53 -15.82
N SER A 49 0.40 -0.80 -15.80
CA SER A 49 1.55 -1.68 -15.54
C SER A 49 2.71 -1.46 -16.50
N GLN A 50 2.42 -1.06 -17.74
CA GLN A 50 3.45 -0.77 -18.74
C GLN A 50 4.35 0.40 -18.34
N LYS A 51 3.78 1.48 -17.78
CA LYS A 51 4.57 2.63 -17.29
C LYS A 51 5.50 2.22 -16.15
N LYS A 52 5.03 1.34 -15.26
CA LYS A 52 5.86 0.79 -14.17
C LYS A 52 7.03 -0.03 -14.71
N ALA A 53 6.78 -0.86 -15.72
CA ALA A 53 7.82 -1.67 -16.35
C ALA A 53 8.88 -0.81 -17.06
N GLU A 54 8.46 0.26 -17.73
CA GLU A 54 9.36 1.22 -18.38
C GLU A 54 10.26 1.95 -17.36
N ALA A 55 9.67 2.48 -16.28
CA ALA A 55 10.43 3.13 -15.21
C ALA A 55 11.41 2.15 -14.53
N ALA A 56 10.95 0.94 -14.19
CA ALA A 56 11.80 -0.10 -13.60
C ALA A 56 12.97 -0.50 -14.52
N THR A 57 12.72 -0.58 -15.83
CA THR A 57 13.76 -0.90 -16.82
C THR A 57 14.86 0.14 -16.82
N LYS A 58 14.50 1.43 -16.71
CA LYS A 58 15.49 2.52 -16.64
C LYS A 58 16.31 2.45 -15.36
N VAL A 59 15.68 2.28 -14.20
CA VAL A 59 16.37 2.11 -12.91
C VAL A 59 17.38 0.96 -12.97
N LEU A 60 16.95 -0.21 -13.46
CA LEU A 60 17.83 -1.38 -13.56
C LEU A 60 18.97 -1.15 -14.57
N ARG A 61 18.68 -0.51 -15.71
CA ARG A 61 19.69 -0.20 -16.72
C ARG A 61 20.72 0.80 -16.22
N GLU A 62 20.28 1.85 -15.55
CA GLU A 62 21.13 2.88 -14.97
C GLU A 62 22.09 2.30 -13.93
N GLY A 63 21.59 1.46 -13.02
CA GLY A 63 22.42 0.77 -12.04
C GLY A 63 23.47 -0.16 -12.66
N VAL A 64 23.21 -0.74 -13.83
CA VAL A 64 24.17 -1.59 -14.55
C VAL A 64 25.18 -0.77 -15.37
N LEU A 65 24.72 0.31 -16.00
CA LEU A 65 25.54 1.11 -16.91
C LEU A 65 26.32 2.22 -16.19
N GLU A 66 26.03 2.45 -14.90
CA GLU A 66 26.60 3.51 -14.06
C GLU A 66 26.54 4.89 -14.74
N ARG A 67 25.46 5.13 -15.48
CA ARG A 67 25.23 6.38 -16.21
C ARG A 67 23.74 6.71 -16.18
N ASP A 68 23.45 8.00 -16.15
CA ASP A 68 22.08 8.52 -16.19
C ASP A 68 21.29 7.95 -17.39
N GLN A 69 20.13 7.35 -17.12
CA GLN A 69 19.16 6.88 -18.11
C GLN A 69 17.78 7.53 -17.93
N GLY A 70 17.71 8.59 -17.13
CA GLY A 70 16.48 9.28 -16.74
C GLY A 70 15.56 8.39 -15.92
N ALA A 71 16.13 7.60 -15.00
CA ALA A 71 15.39 6.71 -14.13
C ALA A 71 14.52 7.49 -13.14
N ASP A 72 15.07 8.52 -12.52
CA ASP A 72 14.38 9.35 -11.52
C ASP A 72 13.18 10.08 -12.13
N GLU A 73 13.32 10.69 -13.31
CA GLU A 73 12.20 11.35 -14.00
C GLU A 73 11.11 10.36 -14.40
N ALA A 74 11.50 9.14 -14.79
CA ALA A 74 10.53 8.10 -15.15
C ALA A 74 9.74 7.61 -13.94
N VAL A 75 10.38 7.53 -12.77
CA VAL A 75 9.73 7.19 -11.50
C VAL A 75 8.82 8.33 -11.04
N ASP A 76 9.27 9.58 -11.14
CA ASP A 76 8.51 10.76 -10.72
C ASP A 76 7.28 11.05 -11.60
N ALA A 77 7.30 10.58 -12.85
CA ALA A 77 6.16 10.64 -13.75
C ALA A 77 5.08 9.58 -13.46
N LEU A 78 5.32 8.62 -12.56
CA LEU A 78 4.31 7.60 -12.22
C LEU A 78 3.18 8.22 -11.39
N PRO A 79 1.90 7.99 -11.79
CA PRO A 79 0.74 8.53 -11.06
C PRO A 79 0.65 8.04 -9.61
N ASP A 80 1.13 6.84 -9.33
CA ASP A 80 1.12 6.24 -8.00
C ASP A 80 2.40 6.48 -7.18
N ARG A 81 3.26 7.40 -7.62
CA ARG A 81 4.44 7.79 -6.85
C ARG A 81 4.01 8.47 -5.55
N THR A 82 4.27 7.82 -4.42
CA THR A 82 4.12 8.42 -3.09
C THR A 82 5.23 9.45 -2.90
N ARG A 83 4.94 10.72 -3.14
CA ARG A 83 5.86 11.82 -2.81
C ARG A 83 5.91 11.98 -1.30
N ASP A 84 7.10 12.13 -0.74
CA ASP A 84 7.24 12.57 0.63
C ASP A 84 6.65 13.98 0.73
N ARG A 85 5.70 14.17 1.66
CA ARG A 85 5.12 15.47 1.99
C ARG A 85 5.98 16.21 3.00
#